data_AF-A0A2W6CL69-F1
#
_entry.id   AF-A0A2W6CL69-F1
#
_cell.length_a   1.000
_cell.length_b   1.000
_cell.length_c   1.000
_cell.angle_alpha   90.00
_cell.angle_beta   90.00
_cell.angle_gamma   90.00
#
_symmetry.space_group_name_H-M   'P 1'
#
loop_
_entity.id
_entity.type
_entity.pdbx_description
1 polymer ?
#
loop_
_entity_poly.entity_id
_entity_poly.type
_entity_poly.pdbx_seq_one_letter_code
_entity_poly.pdbx_strand_id
1 'polypeptide(L)'
;MNTPLARYDAAVARWQAARSTFIRAATSGVSDVAAERRWASTFLAAERSFARTMTPPAWPAASRAVIGGLLHASATEQRHLLAMSRAPSPGAFTGELGGYSVDTAAENTAVGAVRKTLGG
;
A
#
# COMPACT_ATOMS: atom_id res chain seq x y z
N MET A 1 23.66 9.24 -10.22
CA MET A 1 23.25 8.90 -8.84
C MET A 1 21.73 8.96 -8.78
N ASN A 2 21.06 7.91 -8.27
CA ASN A 2 19.61 7.95 -8.05
C ASN A 2 19.31 8.91 -6.89
N THR A 3 18.63 10.03 -7.16
CA THR A 3 18.22 10.96 -6.12
C THR A 3 17.19 10.29 -5.19
N PRO A 4 17.06 10.75 -3.93
CA PRO A 4 16.00 10.30 -3.04
C PRO A 4 14.60 10.36 -3.69
N LEU A 5 14.32 11.44 -4.45
CA LEU A 5 13.07 11.59 -5.21
C LEU A 5 12.90 10.50 -6.27
N ALA A 6 13.93 10.20 -7.08
CA ALA A 6 13.83 9.15 -8.10
C ALA A 6 13.61 7.76 -7.50
N ARG A 7 14.25 7.46 -6.36
CA ARG A 7 14.02 6.21 -5.61
C ARG A 7 12.58 6.15 -5.06
N TYR A 8 12.09 7.26 -4.55
CA TYR A 8 10.74 7.39 -4.04
C TYR A 8 9.68 7.17 -5.14
N ASP A 9 9.79 7.90 -6.26
CA ASP A 9 8.85 7.81 -7.37
C ASP A 9 8.82 6.40 -7.98
N ALA A 10 9.98 5.74 -8.12
CA ALA A 10 10.04 4.35 -8.58
C ALA A 10 9.32 3.37 -7.62
N ALA A 11 9.47 3.57 -6.32
CA ALA A 11 8.78 2.75 -5.32
C ALA A 11 7.27 2.98 -5.34
N VAL A 12 6.83 4.24 -5.43
CA VAL A 12 5.41 4.62 -5.52
C VAL A 12 4.79 4.06 -6.81
N ALA A 13 5.46 4.17 -7.96
CA ALA A 13 4.95 3.65 -9.22
C ALA A 13 4.72 2.13 -9.18
N ARG A 14 5.67 1.38 -8.61
CA ARG A 14 5.55 -0.07 -8.44
C ARG A 14 4.41 -0.45 -7.49
N TRP A 15 4.30 0.27 -6.39
CA TRP A 15 3.23 0.07 -5.41
C TRP A 15 1.85 0.39 -6.00
N GLN A 16 1.69 1.52 -6.70
CA GLN A 16 0.44 1.91 -7.38
C GLN A 16 0.02 0.92 -8.47
N ALA A 17 0.98 0.38 -9.23
CA ALA A 17 0.68 -0.66 -10.20
C ALA A 17 0.12 -1.92 -9.52
N ALA A 18 0.75 -2.38 -8.43
CA ALA A 18 0.28 -3.52 -7.67
C ALA A 18 -1.11 -3.29 -7.04
N ARG A 19 -1.34 -2.09 -6.48
CA ARG A 19 -2.64 -1.68 -5.95
C ARG A 19 -3.72 -1.68 -7.03
N SER A 20 -3.43 -1.13 -8.20
CA SER A 20 -4.37 -1.10 -9.33
C SER A 20 -4.76 -2.50 -9.80
N THR A 21 -3.79 -3.43 -9.86
CA THR A 21 -4.07 -4.85 -10.17
C THR A 21 -4.96 -5.48 -9.11
N PHE A 22 -4.66 -5.25 -7.82
CA PHE A 22 -5.47 -5.76 -6.72
C PHE A 22 -6.91 -5.26 -6.78
N ILE A 23 -7.12 -3.94 -6.90
CA ILE A 23 -8.46 -3.34 -6.95
C ILE A 23 -9.24 -3.89 -8.14
N ARG A 24 -8.65 -3.91 -9.34
CA ARG A 24 -9.31 -4.46 -10.53
C ARG A 24 -9.75 -5.91 -10.33
N ALA A 25 -8.92 -6.71 -9.68
CA ALA A 25 -9.23 -8.11 -9.42
C ALA A 25 -10.33 -8.25 -8.35
N ALA A 26 -10.23 -7.51 -7.24
CA ALA A 26 -11.21 -7.47 -6.16
C ALA A 26 -12.59 -6.96 -6.62
N THR A 27 -12.65 -6.12 -7.65
CA THR A 27 -13.91 -5.59 -8.22
C THR A 27 -14.32 -6.31 -9.51
N SER A 28 -13.68 -7.42 -9.89
CA SER A 28 -13.95 -8.12 -11.16
C SER A 28 -15.30 -8.86 -11.20
N GLY A 29 -15.99 -8.98 -10.06
CA GLY A 29 -17.24 -9.73 -9.94
C GLY A 29 -17.06 -11.26 -9.88
N VAL A 30 -15.81 -11.75 -9.89
CA VAL A 30 -15.50 -13.16 -9.65
C VAL A 30 -15.67 -13.46 -8.17
N SER A 31 -16.71 -14.22 -7.80
CA SER A 31 -16.92 -14.65 -6.41
C SER A 31 -16.20 -15.97 -6.14
N ASP A 32 -14.88 -15.88 -5.97
CA ASP A 32 -14.02 -16.98 -5.55
C ASP A 32 -13.07 -16.49 -4.45
N VAL A 33 -13.38 -16.87 -3.20
CA VAL A 33 -12.61 -16.48 -2.02
C VAL A 33 -11.16 -16.96 -2.08
N ALA A 34 -10.86 -18.06 -2.77
CA ALA A 34 -9.48 -18.53 -2.91
C ALA A 34 -8.67 -17.61 -3.84
N ALA A 35 -9.27 -17.16 -4.94
CA ALA A 35 -8.68 -16.16 -5.84
C ALA A 35 -8.51 -14.81 -5.15
N GLU A 36 -9.54 -14.34 -4.43
CA GLU A 36 -9.52 -13.10 -3.65
C GLU A 36 -8.38 -13.08 -2.62
N ARG A 37 -8.25 -14.15 -1.82
CA ARG A 37 -7.14 -14.31 -0.86
C ARG A 37 -5.77 -14.25 -1.53
N ARG A 38 -5.64 -14.83 -2.73
CA ARG A 38 -4.39 -14.84 -3.50
C ARG A 38 -4.04 -13.43 -3.97
N TRP A 39 -5.01 -12.64 -4.43
CA TRP A 39 -4.78 -11.25 -4.83
C TRP A 39 -4.36 -10.39 -3.63
N ALA A 40 -5.06 -10.51 -2.50
CA ALA A 40 -4.69 -9.81 -1.27
C ALA A 40 -3.27 -10.19 -0.79
N SER A 41 -2.92 -11.48 -0.83
CA SER A 41 -1.57 -11.95 -0.48
C SER A 41 -0.49 -11.39 -1.40
N THR A 42 -0.78 -11.30 -2.70
CA THR A 42 0.13 -10.75 -3.70
C THR A 42 0.38 -9.26 -3.45
N PHE A 43 -0.68 -8.50 -3.19
CA PHE A 43 -0.56 -7.08 -2.90
C PHE A 43 0.08 -6.81 -1.53
N LEU A 44 -0.22 -7.60 -0.50
CA LEU A 44 0.45 -7.54 0.80
C LEU A 44 1.98 -7.65 0.68
N ALA A 45 2.47 -8.50 -0.22
CA ALA A 45 3.91 -8.62 -0.47
C ALA A 45 4.50 -7.33 -1.09
N ALA A 46 3.77 -6.70 -2.02
CA ALA A 46 4.16 -5.42 -2.60
C ALA A 46 4.14 -4.29 -1.55
N GLU A 47 3.11 -4.25 -0.71
CA GLU A 47 2.94 -3.29 0.39
C GLU A 47 4.12 -3.35 1.38
N ARG A 48 4.46 -4.56 1.83
CA ARG A 48 5.63 -4.78 2.69
C ARG A 48 6.94 -4.38 2.00
N SER A 49 7.05 -4.60 0.70
CA SER A 49 8.24 -4.17 -0.06
C SER A 49 8.34 -2.65 -0.16
N PHE A 50 7.21 -1.97 -0.32
CA PHE A 50 7.14 -0.51 -0.32
C PHE A 50 7.56 0.06 1.03
N ALA A 51 6.95 -0.40 2.13
CA ALA A 51 7.32 0.01 3.49
C ALA A 51 8.80 -0.21 3.79
N ARG A 52 9.36 -1.38 3.42
CA ARG A 52 10.81 -1.65 3.56
C ARG A 52 11.68 -0.69 2.75
N THR A 53 11.23 -0.23 1.59
CA THR A 53 11.99 0.74 0.78
C THR A 53 12.04 2.12 1.45
N MET A 54 10.98 2.46 2.19
CA MET A 54 10.87 3.68 2.99
C MET A 54 11.62 3.57 4.34
N THR A 55 11.87 2.35 4.82
CA THR A 55 12.67 2.04 6.01
C THR A 55 14.16 1.91 5.65
N PRO A 56 15.08 2.30 6.54
CA PRO A 56 15.92 3.49 6.41
C PRO A 56 16.91 3.49 5.20
N PRO A 57 16.63 4.33 4.20
CA PRO A 57 17.59 5.21 3.51
C PRO A 57 17.92 6.45 4.34
N ALA A 58 19.05 7.11 4.06
CA ALA A 58 19.39 8.44 4.58
C ALA A 58 18.49 9.54 3.94
N TRP A 59 17.19 9.50 4.23
CA TRP A 59 16.23 10.53 3.79
C TRP A 59 16.53 11.88 4.45
N PRO A 60 16.27 13.01 3.76
CA PRO A 60 16.35 14.33 4.36
C PRO A 60 15.50 14.46 5.63
N ALA A 61 15.94 15.29 6.58
CA ALA A 61 15.30 15.40 7.89
C ALA A 61 13.80 15.75 7.80
N ALA A 62 13.43 16.68 6.89
CA ALA A 62 12.03 17.08 6.66
C ALA A 62 11.15 15.92 6.18
N SER A 63 11.69 14.99 5.39
CA SER A 63 10.95 13.84 4.86
C SER A 63 10.71 12.75 5.90
N ARG A 64 11.57 12.61 6.92
CA ARG A 64 11.49 11.53 7.91
C ARG A 64 10.17 11.55 8.71
N ALA A 65 9.69 12.73 9.09
CA ALA A 65 8.43 12.87 9.83
C ALA A 65 7.23 12.41 8.97
N VAL A 66 7.20 12.82 7.69
CA VAL A 66 6.14 12.44 6.76
C VAL A 66 6.20 10.96 6.39
N ILE A 67 7.40 10.41 6.22
CA ILE A 67 7.63 8.98 6.01
C ILE A 67 7.12 8.16 7.21
N GLY A 68 7.26 8.67 8.44
CA GLY A 68 6.67 8.03 9.62
C GLY A 68 5.15 7.90 9.52
N GLY A 69 4.46 8.95 9.07
CA GLY A 69 3.01 8.91 8.80
C GLY A 69 2.62 7.93 7.69
N LEU A 70 3.39 7.91 6.59
CA LEU A 70 3.20 6.96 5.50
C LEU A 70 3.37 5.50 5.96
N LEU A 71 4.41 5.22 6.75
CA LEU A 71 4.64 3.88 7.31
C LEU A 71 3.53 3.45 8.27
N HIS A 72 2.96 4.39 9.03
CA HIS A 72 1.81 4.11 9.88
C HIS A 72 0.55 3.75 9.06
N ALA A 73 0.26 4.52 8.01
CA ALA A 73 -0.85 4.23 7.09
C ALA A 73 -0.66 2.86 6.40
N SER A 74 0.52 2.62 5.83
CA SER A 74 0.88 1.32 5.24
C SER A 74 0.74 0.16 6.23
N ALA A 75 1.11 0.35 7.51
CA ALA A 75 0.92 -0.69 8.53
C ALA A 75 -0.56 -1.01 8.78
N THR A 76 -1.45 -0.02 8.71
CA THR A 76 -2.90 -0.24 8.79
C THR A 76 -3.41 -1.00 7.57
N GLU A 77 -3.03 -0.61 6.37
CA GLU A 77 -3.39 -1.33 5.13
C GLU A 77 -2.90 -2.77 5.13
N GLN A 78 -1.68 -3.01 5.62
CA GLN A 78 -1.13 -4.36 5.75
C GLN A 78 -1.96 -5.25 6.68
N ARG A 79 -2.59 -4.69 7.72
CA ARG A 79 -3.48 -5.47 8.61
C ARG A 79 -4.73 -5.91 7.86
N HIS A 80 -5.37 -5.02 7.11
CA HIS A 80 -6.53 -5.36 6.28
C HIS A 80 -6.18 -6.38 5.20
N LEU A 81 -5.06 -6.21 4.50
CA LEU A 81 -4.61 -7.16 3.47
C LEU A 81 -4.29 -8.53 4.06
N LEU A 82 -3.72 -8.57 5.27
CA LEU A 82 -3.50 -9.82 6.00
C LEU A 82 -4.83 -10.49 6.38
N ALA A 83 -5.81 -9.71 6.86
CA ALA A 83 -7.14 -10.22 7.18
C ALA A 83 -7.85 -10.76 5.93
N MET A 84 -7.83 -10.00 4.82
CA MET A 84 -8.32 -10.43 3.51
C MET A 84 -7.66 -11.72 3.01
N SER A 85 -6.33 -11.85 3.17
CA SER A 85 -5.60 -13.07 2.77
C SER A 85 -6.02 -14.33 3.55
N ARG A 86 -6.69 -14.14 4.69
CA ARG A 86 -7.17 -15.20 5.60
C ARG A 86 -8.69 -15.27 5.69
N ALA A 87 -9.42 -14.44 4.93
CA ALA A 87 -10.85 -14.26 5.09
C ALA A 87 -11.63 -15.56 4.84
N PRO A 88 -12.45 -16.07 5.77
CA PRO A 88 -13.09 -17.39 5.66
C PRO A 88 -14.16 -17.48 4.56
N SER A 89 -14.71 -16.37 4.11
CA SER A 89 -15.76 -16.28 3.09
C SER A 89 -15.63 -15.00 2.26
N PRO A 90 -16.29 -14.90 1.08
CA PRO A 90 -16.33 -13.67 0.29
C PRO A 90 -16.85 -12.47 1.09
N GLY A 91 -17.90 -12.67 1.91
CA GLY A 91 -18.44 -11.60 2.76
C GLY A 91 -17.44 -11.06 3.78
N ALA A 92 -16.62 -11.94 4.38
CA ALA A 92 -15.55 -11.50 5.28
C ALA A 92 -14.44 -10.75 4.53
N PHE A 93 -14.12 -11.17 3.30
CA PHE A 93 -13.17 -10.46 2.44
C PHE A 93 -13.69 -9.05 2.10
N THR A 94 -14.95 -8.93 1.66
CA THR A 94 -15.57 -7.63 1.34
C THR A 94 -15.64 -6.70 2.55
N GLY A 95 -15.90 -7.23 3.75
CA GLY A 95 -15.88 -6.44 4.99
C GLY A 95 -14.52 -5.77 5.24
N GLU A 96 -13.43 -6.51 5.10
CA GLU A 96 -12.07 -5.98 5.23
C GLU A 96 -11.68 -5.05 4.08
N LEU A 97 -12.15 -5.32 2.85
CA LEU A 97 -11.95 -4.44 1.70
C LEU A 97 -12.62 -3.06 1.92
N GLY A 98 -13.76 -3.03 2.60
CA GLY A 98 -14.43 -1.80 3.02
C GLY A 98 -13.57 -0.97 3.98
N GLY A 99 -12.99 -1.61 5.01
CA GLY A 99 -12.05 -0.96 5.94
C GLY A 99 -10.80 -0.42 5.23
N TYR A 100 -10.18 -1.26 4.39
CA TYR A 100 -9.05 -0.88 3.54
C TYR A 100 -9.33 0.38 2.69
N SER A 101 -10.53 0.47 2.11
CA SER A 101 -10.91 1.57 1.22
C SER A 101 -11.06 2.91 1.95
N VAL A 102 -11.43 2.90 3.23
CA VAL A 102 -11.51 4.11 4.06
C VAL A 102 -10.11 4.66 4.35
N ASP A 103 -9.16 3.78 4.64
CA ASP A 103 -7.82 4.17 5.06
C ASP A 103 -6.91 4.61 3.90
N THR A 104 -7.24 4.22 2.66
CA THR A 104 -6.42 4.51 1.48
C THR A 104 -6.36 5.99 1.09
N ALA A 105 -7.31 6.81 1.58
CA ALA A 105 -7.25 8.25 1.41
C ALA A 105 -6.07 8.86 2.18
N ALA A 106 -5.82 8.39 3.41
CA ALA A 106 -4.74 8.87 4.27
C ALA A 106 -3.36 8.54 3.67
N GLU A 107 -3.21 7.35 3.09
CA GLU A 107 -1.96 6.95 2.44
C GLU A 107 -1.66 7.77 1.19
N ASN A 108 -2.66 8.01 0.33
CA ASN A 108 -2.51 8.86 -0.85
C ASN A 108 -2.07 10.29 -0.48
N THR A 109 -2.64 10.87 0.58
CA THR A 109 -2.21 12.17 1.10
C THR A 109 -0.77 12.14 1.60
N ALA A 110 -0.39 11.10 2.35
CA ALA A 110 0.98 10.93 2.84
C ALA A 110 1.99 10.76 1.69
N VAL A 111 1.63 10.04 0.63
CA VAL A 111 2.46 9.86 -0.58
C VAL A 111 2.75 11.21 -1.26
N GLY A 112 1.73 12.05 -1.41
CA GLY A 112 1.90 13.39 -1.97
C GLY A 112 2.80 14.28 -1.11
N ALA A 113 2.67 14.18 0.22
CA ALA A 113 3.46 14.96 1.16
C ALA A 113 4.95 14.55 1.16
N VAL A 114 5.27 13.25 1.11
CA VAL A 114 6.68 12.80 1.03
C VAL A 114 7.33 13.31 -0.25
N ARG A 115 6.64 13.20 -1.40
CA ARG A 115 7.15 13.67 -2.70
C ARG A 115 7.56 15.16 -2.65
N LYS A 116 6.71 16.01 -2.08
CA LYS A 116 6.98 17.45 -1.91
C LYS A 116 8.22 17.70 -1.05
N THR A 117 8.40 16.96 0.05
CA THR A 117 9.59 17.12 0.92
C THR A 117 10.89 16.66 0.27
N LEU A 118 10.82 15.86 -0.79
CA LEU A 118 11.97 15.39 -1.56
C LEU A 118 12.30 16.29 -2.76
N GLY A 119 11.58 17.40 -2.94
CA GLY A 119 11.81 18.38 -4.01
C GLY A 119 11.06 18.09 -5.32
N GLY A 120 9.97 17.31 -5.27
CA GLY A 120 9.09 17.04 -6.41
C GLY A 120 7.74 17.74 -6.37
#